data_AF-A0A931V1G6-F1
#
_entry.id   AF-A0A931V1G6-F1
#
_cell.length_a   1.000
_cell.length_b   1.000
_cell.length_c   1.000
_cell.angle_alpha   90.00
_cell.angle_beta   90.00
_cell.angle_gamma   90.00
#
_symmetry.space_group_name_H-M   'P 1'
#
loop_
_entity.id
_entity.type
_entity.pdbx_description
1 polymer ?
#
loop_
_entity_poly.entity_id
_entity_poly.type
_entity_poly.pdbx_seq_one_letter_code
_entity_poly.pdbx_strand_id
1 'polypeptide(L)'
;MSRASEGAATALLAVGMGLALAVVVDLGAPQGRDGKLATTAPSTAPGEGLAERMEAQIAAGAPGVALAIEQSASTEARDSAAVAAAHARALFELGNAPEALKTVRTAVRICEVTGGCTWGERAQLTRLEVVFGAVVNAGVIDPKQNPAKVDEALHGLLKPAAFAR
;
A
#
# COMPACT_ATOMS: atom_id res chain seq x y z
N MET A 1 -61.14 28.93 19.28
CA MET A 1 -60.07 29.63 20.02
C MET A 1 -58.75 29.29 19.36
N SER A 2 -57.98 30.32 19.01
CA SER A 2 -56.74 30.29 18.23
C SER A 2 -55.59 29.52 18.90
N ARG A 3 -54.75 28.83 18.11
CA ARG A 3 -53.36 29.24 17.80
C ARG A 3 -52.63 28.22 16.92
N ALA A 4 -51.82 28.76 16.03
CA ALA A 4 -50.84 28.11 15.16
C ALA A 4 -49.58 27.69 15.92
N SER A 5 -48.83 26.74 15.35
CA SER A 5 -47.36 26.82 15.25
C SER A 5 -46.84 25.80 14.24
N GLU A 6 -46.08 26.33 13.28
CA GLU A 6 -45.27 25.67 12.26
C GLU A 6 -44.20 24.72 12.84
N GLY A 7 -43.69 23.83 11.98
CA GLY A 7 -42.51 23.03 12.26
C GLY A 7 -42.25 21.95 11.21
N ALA A 8 -42.03 22.36 9.96
CA ALA A 8 -41.58 21.49 8.89
C ALA A 8 -40.10 21.10 9.08
N ALA A 9 -39.78 19.81 8.99
CA ALA A 9 -38.46 19.33 8.60
C ALA A 9 -38.55 17.89 8.09
N THR A 10 -39.00 17.75 6.85
CA THR A 10 -38.83 16.55 6.03
C THR A 10 -37.36 16.50 5.61
N ALA A 11 -36.58 15.57 6.16
CA ALA A 11 -35.24 15.27 5.65
C ALA A 11 -35.25 13.85 5.07
N LEU A 12 -35.29 13.79 3.74
CA LEU A 12 -35.12 12.58 2.95
C LEU A 12 -33.78 11.90 3.28
N LEU A 13 -33.83 10.68 3.80
CA LEU A 13 -32.72 9.73 3.74
C LEU A 13 -32.63 9.21 2.29
N ALA A 14 -31.86 9.90 1.47
CA ALA A 14 -31.50 9.42 0.14
C ALA A 14 -30.52 8.24 0.28
N VAL A 15 -31.03 7.06 -0.02
CA VAL A 15 -30.25 5.87 -0.35
C VAL A 15 -29.41 6.20 -1.59
N GLY A 16 -28.10 6.36 -1.40
CA GLY A 16 -27.12 6.50 -2.47
C GLY A 16 -26.32 5.21 -2.61
N MET A 17 -26.82 4.29 -3.43
CA MET A 17 -26.00 3.25 -4.04
C MET A 17 -24.84 3.90 -4.81
N GLY A 18 -23.63 3.41 -4.56
CA GLY A 18 -22.43 3.81 -5.30
C GLY A 18 -21.37 2.72 -5.19
N LEU A 19 -21.60 1.58 -5.86
CA LEU A 19 -20.55 0.64 -6.19
C LEU A 19 -19.51 1.36 -7.05
N ALA A 20 -18.27 1.46 -6.58
CA ALA A 20 -17.12 1.72 -7.44
C ALA A 20 -16.09 0.62 -7.20
N LEU A 21 -16.20 -0.43 -8.02
CA LEU A 21 -15.10 -1.34 -8.30
C LEU A 21 -14.00 -0.53 -9.01
N ALA A 22 -12.93 -0.18 -8.29
CA ALA A 22 -11.70 0.28 -8.90
C ALA A 22 -10.76 -0.92 -9.06
N VAL A 23 -10.91 -1.61 -10.18
CA VAL A 23 -9.90 -2.53 -10.70
C VAL A 23 -8.72 -1.69 -11.14
N VAL A 24 -7.60 -1.74 -10.42
CA VAL A 24 -6.36 -1.10 -10.85
C VAL A 24 -5.53 -2.14 -11.61
N VAL A 25 -5.60 -2.06 -12.94
CA VAL A 25 -4.60 -2.56 -13.86
C VAL A 25 -4.17 -1.37 -14.71
N ASP A 26 -3.02 -0.77 -14.39
CA ASP A 26 -2.20 0.14 -15.22
C ASP A 26 -0.95 0.49 -14.35
N LEU A 27 0.31 0.07 -14.55
CA LEU A 27 1.11 -0.31 -15.73
C LEU A 27 1.13 0.74 -16.85
N GLY A 28 1.29 2.01 -16.47
CA GLY A 28 1.58 3.11 -17.37
C GLY A 28 2.28 4.26 -16.64
N ALA A 29 3.58 4.44 -16.92
CA ALA A 29 4.33 5.64 -16.52
C ALA A 29 3.71 6.92 -17.12
N PRO A 30 4.03 8.10 -16.55
CA PRO A 30 4.66 9.09 -17.42
C PRO A 30 5.95 9.69 -16.85
N GLN A 31 6.92 9.84 -17.75
CA GLN A 31 8.14 10.62 -17.61
C GLN A 31 7.85 12.13 -17.66
N GLY A 32 8.75 12.93 -17.07
CA GLY A 32 8.89 14.39 -17.28
C GLY A 32 8.37 15.20 -16.09
N ARG A 33 9.21 15.54 -15.10
CA ARG A 33 10.18 16.64 -15.12
C ARG A 33 9.51 17.99 -15.43
N ASP A 34 9.05 18.68 -14.39
CA ASP A 34 9.32 20.11 -14.16
C ASP A 34 8.98 20.50 -12.72
N GLY A 35 9.86 21.31 -12.14
CA GLY A 35 9.90 21.59 -10.72
C GLY A 35 8.67 22.37 -10.22
N LYS A 36 7.93 21.72 -9.34
CA LYS A 36 7.23 22.41 -8.25
C LYS A 36 7.10 21.39 -7.12
N LEU A 37 7.89 21.59 -6.06
CA LEU A 37 7.64 20.94 -4.78
C LEU A 37 6.26 21.38 -4.32
N ALA A 38 5.25 20.61 -4.66
CA ALA A 38 3.96 20.68 -4.01
C ALA A 38 4.17 20.09 -2.62
N THR A 39 4.48 20.96 -1.67
CA THR A 39 4.39 20.65 -0.24
C THR A 39 2.90 20.50 0.09
N THR A 40 2.28 19.41 -0.37
CA THR A 40 1.01 18.96 0.18
C THR A 40 1.32 18.42 1.56
N ALA A 41 1.10 19.27 2.57
CA ALA A 41 1.04 18.85 3.95
C ALA A 41 0.11 17.62 4.06
N PRO A 42 0.46 16.59 4.85
CA PRO A 42 -0.42 15.47 5.06
C PRO A 42 -1.72 16.00 5.68
N SER A 43 -2.81 15.95 4.91
CA SER A 43 -4.14 16.16 5.44
C SER A 43 -4.43 14.98 6.35
N THR A 44 -4.26 15.16 7.65
CA THR A 44 -4.76 14.21 8.66
C THR A 44 -6.27 14.33 8.68
N ALA A 45 -6.93 13.64 7.74
CA ALA A 45 -8.32 13.27 7.92
C ALA A 45 -8.42 12.43 9.21
N PRO A 46 -9.34 12.74 10.13
CA PRO A 46 -9.53 11.94 11.34
C PRO A 46 -10.05 10.55 10.95
N GLY A 47 -9.17 9.54 10.96
CA GLY A 47 -9.56 8.15 10.66
C GLY A 47 -8.54 7.30 9.91
N GLU A 48 -7.49 7.87 9.30
CA GLU A 48 -6.48 7.06 8.60
C GLU A 48 -5.51 6.36 9.58
N GLY A 49 -5.53 5.03 9.55
CA GLY A 49 -4.58 4.16 10.23
C GLY A 49 -3.13 4.43 9.80
N LEU A 50 -2.17 3.95 10.60
CA LEU A 50 -0.75 4.19 10.33
C LEU A 50 -0.33 3.69 8.93
N ALA A 51 -0.76 2.48 8.55
CA ALA A 51 -0.46 1.90 7.26
C ALA A 51 -1.01 2.74 6.08
N GLU A 52 -2.23 3.27 6.21
CA GLU A 52 -2.85 4.10 5.17
C GLU A 52 -2.07 5.39 4.94
N ARG A 53 -1.66 6.06 6.04
CA ARG A 53 -0.79 7.24 5.95
C ARG A 53 0.56 6.92 5.31
N MET A 54 1.14 5.76 5.61
CA MET A 54 2.38 5.32 4.98
C MET A 54 2.19 5.08 3.48
N GLU A 55 1.17 4.31 3.08
CA GLU A 55 0.86 4.03 1.68
C GLU A 55 0.55 5.31 0.90
N ALA A 56 -0.13 6.28 1.51
CA ALA A 56 -0.36 7.59 0.90
C ALA A 56 0.96 8.33 0.58
N GLN A 57 1.95 8.29 1.49
CA GLN A 57 3.27 8.87 1.22
C GLN A 57 4.06 8.08 0.18
N ILE A 58 3.96 6.75 0.18
CA ILE A 58 4.59 5.90 -0.85
C ILE A 58 4.01 6.24 -2.23
N ALA A 59 2.69 6.30 -2.35
CA ALA A 59 1.98 6.67 -3.58
C ALA A 59 2.33 8.09 -4.06
N ALA A 60 2.60 9.01 -3.14
CA ALA A 60 3.09 10.36 -3.45
C ALA A 60 4.58 10.41 -3.84
N GLY A 61 5.27 9.28 -3.95
CA GLY A 61 6.70 9.22 -4.29
C GLY A 61 7.61 9.62 -3.14
N ALA A 62 7.11 9.62 -1.90
CA ALA A 62 7.81 10.01 -0.68
C ALA A 62 8.00 8.83 0.32
N PRO A 63 8.61 7.71 -0.09
CA PRO A 63 8.76 6.52 0.77
C PRO A 63 9.61 6.79 2.03
N GLY A 64 10.56 7.73 1.99
CA GLY A 64 11.31 8.15 3.18
C GLY A 64 10.44 8.83 4.23
N VAL A 65 9.40 9.56 3.81
CA VAL A 65 8.42 10.18 4.73
C VAL A 65 7.53 9.11 5.34
N ALA A 66 7.14 8.08 4.58
CA ALA A 66 6.41 6.93 5.12
C ALA A 66 7.16 6.28 6.30
N LEU A 67 8.47 6.03 6.14
CA LEU A 67 9.30 5.48 7.22
C LEU A 67 9.43 6.43 8.42
N ALA A 68 9.52 7.74 8.19
CA ALA A 68 9.56 8.72 9.28
C ALA A 68 8.23 8.74 10.07
N ILE A 69 7.09 8.62 9.40
CA ILE A 69 5.78 8.53 10.03
C ILE A 69 5.71 7.28 10.91
N GLU A 70 6.11 6.12 10.39
CA GLU A 70 6.18 4.88 11.16
C GLU A 70 7.08 5.03 12.40
N GLN A 71 8.29 5.58 12.23
CA GLN A 71 9.24 5.81 13.31
C GLN A 71 8.74 6.77 14.40
N SER A 72 7.73 7.59 14.10
CA SER A 72 7.08 8.48 15.07
C SER A 72 5.88 7.85 15.79
N ALA A 73 5.36 6.72 15.28
CA ALA A 73 4.19 6.05 15.83
C ALA A 73 4.51 5.24 17.10
N SER A 74 3.52 4.94 17.93
CA SER A 74 3.71 4.04 19.08
C SER A 74 4.05 2.61 18.64
N THR A 75 4.64 1.83 19.54
CA THR A 75 4.98 0.42 19.26
C THR A 75 3.73 -0.39 18.87
N GLU A 76 2.60 -0.16 19.55
CA GLU A 76 1.33 -0.84 19.27
C GLU A 76 0.80 -0.51 17.87
N ALA A 77 0.95 0.75 17.43
CA ALA A 77 0.52 1.16 16.11
C ALA A 77 1.38 0.55 14.99
N ARG A 78 2.66 0.25 15.27
CA ARG A 78 3.57 -0.40 14.32
C ARG A 78 3.35 -1.90 14.20
N ASP A 79 2.79 -2.52 15.22
CA ASP A 79 2.62 -3.98 15.32
C ASP A 79 1.39 -4.47 14.54
N SER A 80 1.39 -4.24 13.23
CA SER A 80 0.37 -4.77 12.33
C SER A 80 0.97 -5.24 11.01
N ALA A 81 0.32 -6.25 10.41
CA ALA A 81 0.72 -6.78 9.11
C ALA A 81 0.65 -5.72 8.00
N ALA A 82 -0.34 -4.84 8.05
CA ALA A 82 -0.50 -3.73 7.12
C ALA A 82 0.68 -2.74 7.20
N VAL A 83 1.14 -2.40 8.41
CA VAL A 83 2.30 -1.52 8.60
C VAL A 83 3.58 -2.20 8.11
N ALA A 84 3.77 -3.48 8.39
CA ALA A 84 4.92 -4.22 7.87
C ALA A 84 4.95 -4.29 6.33
N ALA A 85 3.78 -4.43 5.69
CA ALA A 85 3.65 -4.39 4.24
C ALA A 85 4.04 -3.02 3.67
N ALA A 86 3.54 -1.93 4.27
CA ALA A 86 3.86 -0.56 3.88
C ALA A 86 5.35 -0.23 4.10
N HIS A 87 5.92 -0.66 5.23
CA HIS A 87 7.35 -0.52 5.52
C HIS A 87 8.21 -1.19 4.44
N ALA A 88 7.90 -2.44 4.10
CA ALA A 88 8.65 -3.17 3.10
C ALA A 88 8.55 -2.54 1.70
N ARG A 89 7.37 -2.03 1.33
CA ARG A 89 7.19 -1.25 0.09
C ARG A 89 8.04 0.02 0.09
N ALA A 90 8.04 0.77 1.19
CA ALA A 90 8.87 1.96 1.31
C ALA A 90 10.37 1.62 1.17
N LEU A 91 10.85 0.53 1.77
CA LEU A 91 12.22 0.05 1.59
C LEU A 91 12.53 -0.30 0.13
N PHE A 92 11.61 -1.02 -0.54
CA PHE A 92 11.77 -1.40 -1.94
C PHE A 92 11.85 -0.16 -2.84
N GLU A 93 10.95 0.80 -2.65
CA GLU A 93 10.94 2.10 -3.33
C GLU A 93 12.17 2.96 -2.99
N LEU A 94 12.86 2.71 -1.87
CA LEU A 94 14.11 3.38 -1.53
C LEU A 94 15.35 2.69 -2.11
N GLY A 95 15.18 1.63 -2.89
CA GLY A 95 16.31 0.92 -3.50
C GLY A 95 16.88 -0.20 -2.62
N ASN A 96 16.13 -0.69 -1.63
CA ASN A 96 16.58 -1.74 -0.73
C ASN A 96 15.68 -2.99 -0.83
N ALA A 97 15.78 -3.69 -1.96
CA ALA A 97 15.00 -4.91 -2.19
C ALA A 97 15.32 -6.06 -1.21
N PRO A 98 16.59 -6.30 -0.81
CA PRO A 98 16.90 -7.36 0.15
C PRO A 98 16.28 -7.14 1.52
N GLU A 99 16.35 -5.92 2.07
CA GLU A 99 15.74 -5.63 3.37
C GLU A 99 14.21 -5.63 3.27
N ALA A 100 13.64 -5.13 2.18
CA ALA A 100 12.21 -5.24 1.91
C ALA A 100 11.72 -6.70 1.95
N LEU A 101 12.41 -7.61 1.25
CA LEU A 101 12.08 -9.03 1.25
C LEU A 101 12.19 -9.65 2.65
N LYS A 102 13.25 -9.31 3.40
CA LYS A 102 13.45 -9.79 4.76
C LYS A 102 12.33 -9.34 5.70
N THR A 103 11.89 -8.09 5.59
CA THR A 103 10.76 -7.56 6.36
C THR A 103 9.48 -8.34 6.07
N VAL A 104 9.15 -8.55 4.80
CA VAL A 104 7.94 -9.29 4.43
C VAL A 104 7.99 -10.73 4.92
N ARG A 105 9.12 -11.44 4.74
CA ARG A 105 9.30 -12.81 5.25
C ARG A 105 9.09 -12.92 6.75
N THR A 106 9.59 -11.93 7.48
CA THR A 106 9.41 -11.86 8.93
C THR A 106 7.94 -11.67 9.28
N ALA A 107 7.24 -10.76 8.60
CA ALA A 107 5.81 -10.52 8.80
C ALA A 107 4.95 -11.75 8.45
N VAL A 108 5.22 -12.43 7.33
CA VAL A 108 4.55 -13.69 6.95
C VAL A 108 4.72 -14.73 8.06
N ARG A 109 5.96 -14.93 8.54
CA ARG A 109 6.24 -15.89 9.62
C ARG A 109 5.50 -15.54 10.92
N ILE A 110 5.45 -14.26 11.30
CA ILE A 110 4.69 -13.83 12.47
C ILE A 110 3.22 -14.17 12.28
N CYS A 111 2.63 -13.83 11.12
CA CYS A 111 1.25 -14.18 10.80
C CYS A 111 0.96 -15.68 10.85
N GLU A 112 1.91 -16.53 10.47
CA GLU A 112 1.80 -17.99 10.53
C GLU A 112 1.84 -18.52 11.97
N VAL A 113 2.76 -18.00 12.79
CA VAL A 113 2.98 -18.46 14.17
C VAL A 113 1.90 -17.96 15.12
N THR A 114 1.50 -16.69 15.02
CA THR A 114 0.55 -16.10 15.97
C THR A 114 -0.90 -16.31 15.56
N GLY A 115 -1.16 -16.56 14.27
CA GLY A 115 -2.51 -16.56 13.71
C GLY A 115 -3.19 -15.17 13.77
N GLY A 116 -2.46 -14.12 14.14
CA GLY A 116 -3.01 -12.79 14.41
C GLY A 116 -3.36 -11.97 13.16
N CYS A 117 -3.06 -12.48 11.97
CA CYS A 117 -3.34 -11.80 10.70
C CYS A 117 -4.60 -12.35 10.05
N THR A 118 -5.39 -11.44 9.48
CA THR A 118 -6.51 -11.82 8.63
C THR A 118 -6.01 -12.54 7.37
N TRP A 119 -6.90 -13.27 6.72
CA TRP A 119 -6.58 -13.93 5.45
C TRP A 119 -6.12 -12.92 4.37
N GLY A 120 -6.74 -11.74 4.33
CA GLY A 120 -6.39 -10.68 3.39
C GLY A 120 -4.98 -10.13 3.60
N GLU A 121 -4.60 -9.84 4.84
CA GLU A 121 -3.25 -9.36 5.19
C GLU A 121 -2.19 -10.40 4.88
N ARG A 122 -2.45 -11.68 5.20
CA ARG A 122 -1.53 -12.76 4.86
C ARG A 122 -1.34 -12.86 3.34
N ALA A 123 -2.43 -12.84 2.58
CA ALA A 123 -2.37 -12.90 1.12
C ALA A 123 -1.59 -11.71 0.53
N GLN A 124 -1.75 -10.51 1.09
CA GLN A 124 -0.99 -9.33 0.69
C GLN A 124 0.52 -9.51 0.95
N LEU A 125 0.89 -9.94 2.15
CA LEU A 125 2.30 -10.18 2.51
C LEU A 125 2.92 -11.28 1.63
N THR A 126 2.24 -12.41 1.41
CA THR A 126 2.74 -13.47 0.53
C THR A 126 2.94 -12.98 -0.91
N ARG A 127 2.05 -12.13 -1.44
CA ARG A 127 2.25 -11.53 -2.77
C ARG A 127 3.51 -10.66 -2.80
N LEU A 128 3.73 -9.83 -1.78
CA LEU A 128 4.95 -9.02 -1.68
C LEU A 128 6.21 -9.89 -1.56
N GLU A 129 6.14 -11.00 -0.83
CA GLU A 129 7.26 -11.94 -0.72
C GLU A 129 7.62 -12.52 -2.08
N VAL A 130 6.64 -12.93 -2.89
CA VAL A 130 6.86 -13.45 -4.23
C VAL A 130 7.48 -12.39 -5.15
N VAL A 131 6.93 -11.17 -5.13
CA VAL A 131 7.40 -10.06 -5.97
C VAL A 131 8.83 -9.66 -5.59
N PHE A 132 9.09 -9.36 -4.32
CA PHE A 132 10.43 -8.98 -3.87
C PHE A 132 11.41 -10.15 -3.99
N GLY A 133 10.93 -11.37 -3.78
CA GLY A 133 11.70 -12.61 -3.96
C GLY A 133 12.19 -12.75 -5.41
N ALA A 134 11.32 -12.55 -6.40
CA ALA A 134 11.73 -12.60 -7.80
C ALA A 134 12.78 -11.54 -8.15
N VAL A 135 12.60 -10.31 -7.66
CA VAL A 135 13.54 -9.19 -7.90
C VAL A 135 14.90 -9.47 -7.27
N VAL A 136 14.93 -9.91 -6.01
CA VAL A 136 16.18 -10.25 -5.30
C VAL A 136 16.85 -11.48 -5.93
N ASN A 137 16.08 -12.51 -6.31
CA ASN A 137 16.61 -13.71 -6.98
C ASN A 137 17.17 -13.42 -8.37
N ALA A 138 16.66 -12.40 -9.07
CA ALA A 138 17.26 -11.90 -10.29
C ALA A 138 18.59 -11.15 -10.03
N GLY A 139 18.97 -10.94 -8.77
CA GLY A 139 20.18 -10.21 -8.38
C GLY A 139 20.01 -8.69 -8.49
N VAL A 140 18.79 -8.18 -8.30
CA VAL A 140 18.52 -6.74 -8.19
C VAL A 140 18.56 -6.37 -6.71
N ILE A 141 19.56 -5.57 -6.32
CA ILE A 141 19.68 -5.03 -4.96
C ILE A 141 18.93 -3.71 -4.83
N ASP A 142 19.11 -2.83 -5.83
CA ASP A 142 18.44 -1.53 -5.94
C ASP A 142 17.52 -1.50 -7.18
N PRO A 143 16.20 -1.66 -6.99
CA PRO A 143 15.21 -1.58 -8.07
C PRO A 143 15.23 -0.27 -8.85
N LYS A 144 15.63 0.84 -8.24
CA LYS A 144 15.66 2.16 -8.90
C LYS A 144 16.80 2.29 -9.89
N GLN A 145 17.92 1.62 -9.62
CA GLN A 145 19.07 1.64 -10.54
C GLN A 145 18.87 0.73 -11.76
N ASN A 146 18.04 -0.32 -11.64
CA ASN A 146 17.87 -1.33 -12.69
C ASN A 146 16.39 -1.66 -12.99
N PRO A 147 15.56 -0.68 -13.38
CA PRO A 147 14.12 -0.89 -13.58
C PRO A 147 13.81 -1.92 -14.68
N ALA A 148 14.65 -2.01 -15.73
CA ALA A 148 14.48 -3.01 -16.79
C ALA A 148 14.65 -4.44 -16.27
N LYS A 149 15.56 -4.67 -15.32
CA LYS A 149 15.80 -5.98 -14.72
C LYS A 149 14.72 -6.36 -13.71
N VAL A 150 14.12 -5.36 -13.06
CA VAL A 150 12.90 -5.54 -12.26
C VAL A 150 11.76 -5.99 -13.18
N ASP A 151 11.54 -5.30 -14.30
CA ASP A 151 10.49 -5.67 -15.27
C ASP A 151 10.69 -7.10 -15.80
N GLU A 152 11.91 -7.46 -16.19
CA GLU A 152 12.25 -8.83 -16.61
C GLU A 152 11.95 -9.87 -15.52
N ALA A 153 12.34 -9.59 -14.27
CA ALA A 153 12.10 -10.48 -13.14
C ALA A 153 10.59 -10.68 -12.88
N LEU A 154 9.77 -9.65 -13.08
CA LEU A 154 8.33 -9.70 -12.86
C LEU A 154 7.57 -10.26 -14.06
N HIS A 155 8.08 -10.10 -15.28
CA HIS A 155 7.46 -10.64 -16.50
C HIS A 155 7.29 -12.17 -16.44
N GLY A 156 8.25 -12.86 -15.83
CA GLY A 156 8.18 -14.32 -15.61
C GLY A 156 7.08 -14.74 -14.62
N LEU A 157 6.72 -13.88 -13.66
CA LEU A 157 5.63 -14.13 -12.70
C LEU A 157 4.25 -13.91 -13.31
N LEU A 158 4.16 -12.99 -14.29
CA LEU A 158 2.89 -12.57 -14.88
C LEU A 158 2.48 -13.40 -16.11
N LYS A 159 3.38 -14.25 -16.64
CA LYS A 159 2.98 -15.19 -17.69
C LYS A 159 1.93 -16.14 -17.09
N PRO A 160 0.68 -16.14 -17.59
CA PRO A 160 -0.25 -17.19 -17.21
C PRO A 160 0.43 -18.50 -17.57
N ALA A 161 0.51 -19.42 -16.60
CA ALA A 161 0.85 -20.79 -16.89
C ALA A 161 -0.08 -21.19 -18.05
N ALA A 162 0.50 -21.37 -19.24
CA ALA A 162 -0.25 -21.87 -20.37
C ALA A 162 -0.87 -23.15 -19.85
N PHE A 163 -2.20 -23.17 -19.72
CA PHE A 163 -2.95 -24.34 -19.31
C PHE A 163 -2.63 -25.41 -20.34
N ALA A 164 -1.62 -26.22 -20.03
CA ALA A 164 -1.25 -27.39 -20.79
C ALA A 164 -2.45 -28.33 -20.66
N ARG A 165 -3.06 -28.58 -21.81
CA ARG A 165 -4.23 -29.45 -22.02
C ARG A 165 -3.99 -30.86 -21.51
#